data_AF-A0A537DT51-F1
#
_entry.id   AF-A0A537DT51-F1
#
_cell.length_a   1.000
_cell.length_b   1.000
_cell.length_c   1.000
_cell.angle_alpha   90.00
_cell.angle_beta   90.00
_cell.angle_gamma   90.00
#
_symmetry.space_group_name_H-M   'P 1'
#
loop_
_entity.id
_entity.type
_entity.pdbx_description
1 polymer ?
#
loop_
_entity_poly.entity_id
_entity_poly.type
_entity_poly.pdbx_seq_one_letter_code
_entity_poly.pdbx_strand_id
1 'polypeptide(L)'
;MSYLLWAGFVVAWWAAGAGVGTINLTLVVSGLGIVGLAASAAASYVVFTLVNRLNMHSSRTRALFWNTISELESRIGTVGQSALLPLSSAQEGFHRLSRGEHERSAVLWALLASVPIIGWIFLLAALWYLSRDMAKHNRLEELVLEDVDRTMKGAGLQGVSVKHAPIGSRDVLGIAVVVVSLVELLSVFLLGLAGCLTLIYLTVGAFSLVWLDLSMRDPIPHFVFHSQFEPEILRSLPDASAKAGAVRVE
;
A
#
# COMPACT_ATOMS: atom_id res chain seq x y z
N MET A 1 -9.43 8.10 13.13
CA MET A 1 -10.84 8.49 13.42
C MET A 1 -11.48 7.62 14.50
N SER A 2 -11.53 6.28 14.35
CA SER A 2 -12.12 5.37 15.35
C SER A 2 -11.42 5.42 16.71
N TYR A 3 -10.08 5.47 16.73
CA TYR A 3 -9.31 5.46 17.97
C TYR A 3 -9.48 6.74 18.81
N LEU A 4 -9.78 7.88 18.19
CA LEU A 4 -10.14 9.11 18.91
C LEU A 4 -11.46 8.93 19.68
N LEU A 5 -12.42 8.20 19.12
CA LEU A 5 -13.70 7.89 19.77
C LEU A 5 -13.50 6.88 20.90
N TRP A 6 -12.61 5.89 20.72
CA TRP A 6 -12.23 4.98 21.80
C TRP A 6 -11.51 5.70 22.95
N ALA A 7 -10.70 6.73 22.68
CA ALA A 7 -10.13 7.58 23.72
C ALA A 7 -11.23 8.23 24.58
N GLY A 8 -12.20 8.87 23.94
CA GLY A 8 -13.34 9.50 24.62
C GLY A 8 -14.19 8.47 25.39
N PHE A 9 -14.41 7.29 24.82
CA PHE A 9 -15.13 6.20 25.47
C PHE A 9 -14.41 5.74 26.75
N VAL A 10 -13.09 5.52 26.70
CA VAL A 10 -12.30 5.08 27.86
C VAL A 10 -12.35 6.11 28.99
N VAL A 11 -12.22 7.40 28.67
CA VAL A 11 -12.34 8.49 29.65
C VAL A 11 -13.72 8.53 30.28
N ALA A 12 -14.78 8.49 29.46
CA ALA A 12 -16.16 8.55 29.93
C ALA A 12 -16.54 7.31 30.76
N TRP A 13 -16.08 6.12 30.36
CA TRP A 13 -16.27 4.87 31.10
C TRP A 13 -15.60 4.91 32.47
N TRP A 14 -14.35 5.38 32.54
CA TRP A 14 -13.62 5.50 33.79
C TRP A 14 -14.27 6.51 34.74
N ALA A 15 -14.70 7.67 34.22
CA ALA A 15 -15.42 8.67 35.01
C ALA A 15 -16.75 8.12 35.58
N ALA A 16 -17.48 7.32 34.78
CA ALA A 16 -18.71 6.67 35.22
C ALA A 16 -18.44 5.63 36.32
N GLY A 17 -17.41 4.80 36.15
CA GLY A 17 -17.01 3.80 37.15
C GLY A 17 -16.49 4.40 38.45
N ALA A 18 -15.85 5.57 38.38
CA ALA A 18 -15.40 6.33 39.55
C ALA A 18 -16.54 7.07 40.29
N GLY A 19 -17.79 6.97 39.81
CA GLY A 19 -18.95 7.67 40.40
C GLY A 19 -18.96 9.17 40.12
N VAL A 20 -18.12 9.65 39.21
CA VAL A 20 -18.02 11.06 38.82
C VAL A 20 -19.02 11.30 37.68
N GLY A 21 -20.32 11.42 37.98
CA GLY A 21 -21.32 11.76 36.97
C GLY A 21 -22.78 11.44 37.31
N THR A 22 -23.71 12.08 36.59
CA THR A 22 -25.16 11.86 36.66
C THR A 22 -25.61 10.75 35.67
N ILE A 23 -26.90 10.37 35.70
CA ILE A 23 -27.54 9.41 34.76
C ILE A 23 -27.22 9.69 33.27
N ASN A 24 -26.91 10.94 32.91
CA ASN A 24 -26.52 11.34 31.55
C ASN A 24 -25.20 10.72 31.09
N LEU A 25 -24.29 10.37 31.99
CA LEU A 25 -22.97 9.85 31.62
C LEU A 25 -23.05 8.44 31.02
N THR A 26 -23.99 7.60 31.49
CA THR A 26 -24.23 6.27 30.91
C THR A 26 -24.68 6.37 29.45
N LEU A 27 -25.58 7.32 29.12
CA LEU A 27 -26.02 7.55 27.74
C LEU A 27 -24.86 8.03 26.84
N VAL A 28 -23.99 8.90 27.37
CA VAL A 28 -22.80 9.38 26.66
C VAL A 28 -21.83 8.22 26.37
N VAL A 29 -21.57 7.36 27.35
CA VAL A 29 -20.69 6.18 27.21
C VAL A 29 -21.25 5.21 26.17
N SER A 30 -22.55 4.88 26.24
CA SER A 30 -23.19 4.00 25.25
C SER A 30 -23.16 4.61 23.85
N GLY A 31 -23.43 5.91 23.72
CA GLY A 31 -23.36 6.63 22.45
C GLY A 31 -21.95 6.60 21.84
N LEU A 32 -20.92 6.90 22.63
CA LEU A 32 -19.52 6.85 22.20
C LEU A 32 -19.09 5.43 21.78
N GLY A 33 -19.59 4.40 22.48
CA GLY A 33 -19.33 3.00 22.11
C GLY A 33 -19.89 2.64 20.73
N ILE A 34 -21.14 3.02 20.45
CA ILE A 34 -21.80 2.77 19.15
C ILE A 34 -21.07 3.51 18.03
N VAL A 35 -20.78 4.80 18.22
CA VAL A 35 -20.08 5.62 17.21
C VAL A 35 -18.65 5.11 17.01
N GLY A 36 -17.98 4.68 18.09
CA GLY A 36 -16.65 4.07 18.04
C GLY A 36 -16.62 2.77 17.22
N LEU A 37 -17.61 1.90 17.38
CA LEU A 37 -17.76 0.68 16.57
C LEU A 37 -18.00 0.99 15.09
N ALA A 38 -18.91 1.92 14.80
CA ALA A 38 -19.18 2.36 13.42
C ALA A 38 -17.92 2.94 12.76
N ALA A 39 -17.17 3.77 13.49
CA ALA A 39 -15.91 4.32 13.00
C ALA A 39 -14.83 3.26 12.81
N SER A 40 -14.75 2.24 13.68
CA SER A 40 -13.82 1.11 13.51
C SER A 40 -14.16 0.30 12.26
N ALA A 41 -15.43 0.05 11.99
CA ALA A 41 -15.88 -0.61 10.77
C ALA A 41 -15.52 0.21 9.51
N ALA A 42 -15.73 1.53 9.55
CA ALA A 42 -15.35 2.43 8.46
C ALA A 42 -13.83 2.43 8.21
N ALA A 43 -13.02 2.50 9.28
CA ALA A 43 -11.56 2.45 9.17
C ALA A 43 -11.07 1.11 8.61
N SER A 44 -11.66 0.00 9.07
CA SER A 44 -11.39 -1.35 8.56
C SER A 44 -11.71 -1.48 7.07
N TYR A 45 -12.84 -0.93 6.63
CA TYR A 45 -13.21 -0.88 5.22
C TYR A 45 -12.19 -0.10 4.39
N VAL A 46 -11.71 1.05 4.87
CA VAL A 46 -10.66 1.81 4.20
C VAL A 46 -9.38 0.96 4.06
N VAL A 47 -8.92 0.31 5.13
CA VAL A 47 -7.75 -0.59 5.08
C VAL A 47 -7.96 -1.70 4.04
N PHE A 48 -9.13 -2.33 4.05
CA PHE A 48 -9.49 -3.35 3.06
C PHE A 48 -9.33 -2.82 1.63
N THR A 49 -9.94 -1.67 1.33
CA THR A 49 -9.90 -1.09 -0.03
C THR A 49 -8.49 -0.74 -0.48
N LEU A 50 -7.65 -0.20 0.41
CA LEU A 50 -6.27 0.16 0.10
C LEU A 50 -5.41 -1.07 -0.19
N VAL A 51 -5.47 -2.09 0.67
CA VAL A 51 -4.71 -3.34 0.48
C VAL A 51 -5.19 -4.07 -0.77
N ASN A 52 -6.51 -4.17 -0.97
CA ASN A 52 -7.08 -4.82 -2.14
C ASN A 52 -6.67 -4.11 -3.44
N ARG A 53 -6.65 -2.78 -3.45
CA ARG A 53 -6.20 -1.98 -4.60
C ARG A 53 -4.73 -2.25 -4.93
N LEU A 54 -3.86 -2.30 -3.93
CA LEU A 54 -2.44 -2.59 -4.13
C LEU A 54 -2.25 -4.00 -4.70
N ASN A 55 -2.93 -5.01 -4.16
CA ASN A 55 -2.85 -6.38 -4.67
C ASN A 55 -3.29 -6.48 -6.13
N MET A 56 -4.41 -5.83 -6.48
CA MET A 56 -4.92 -5.79 -7.86
C MET A 56 -3.95 -5.09 -8.80
N HIS A 57 -3.32 -3.99 -8.37
CA HIS A 57 -2.31 -3.30 -9.17
C HIS A 57 -1.07 -4.16 -9.40
N SER A 58 -0.48 -4.71 -8.33
CA SER A 58 0.68 -5.61 -8.41
C SER A 58 0.41 -6.78 -9.37
N SER A 59 -0.75 -7.42 -9.27
CA SER A 59 -1.14 -8.53 -10.15
C SER A 59 -1.18 -8.11 -11.63
N ARG A 60 -1.78 -6.95 -11.93
CA ARG A 60 -1.83 -6.41 -13.29
C ARG A 60 -0.44 -6.06 -13.82
N THR A 61 0.37 -5.36 -13.03
CA THR A 61 1.76 -5.00 -13.40
C THR A 61 2.59 -6.25 -13.67
N ARG A 62 2.47 -7.30 -12.84
CA ARG A 62 3.16 -8.57 -13.06
C ARG A 62 2.75 -9.23 -14.37
N ALA A 63 1.46 -9.27 -14.67
CA ALA A 63 0.97 -9.81 -15.94
C ALA A 63 1.49 -9.01 -17.15
N LEU A 64 1.53 -7.67 -17.04
CA LEU A 64 2.08 -6.79 -18.07
C LEU A 64 3.56 -7.06 -18.33
N PHE A 65 4.38 -7.14 -17.28
CA PHE A 65 5.81 -7.42 -17.40
C PHE A 65 6.09 -8.82 -17.91
N TRP A 66 5.35 -9.82 -17.43
CA TRP A 66 5.45 -11.17 -17.94
C TRP A 66 5.24 -11.19 -19.46
N ASN A 67 4.13 -10.64 -19.94
CA ASN A 67 3.81 -10.62 -21.36
C ASN A 67 4.86 -9.83 -22.19
N THR A 68 5.31 -8.69 -21.67
CA THR A 68 6.27 -7.82 -22.37
C THR A 68 7.64 -8.48 -22.47
N ILE A 69 8.16 -9.02 -21.37
CA ILE A 69 9.47 -9.68 -21.34
C ILE A 69 9.45 -10.95 -22.19
N SER A 70 8.40 -11.76 -22.12
CA SER A 70 8.26 -12.96 -22.97
C SER A 70 8.22 -12.62 -24.46
N GLU A 71 7.52 -11.54 -24.85
CA GLU A 71 7.49 -11.09 -26.25
C GLU A 71 8.88 -10.61 -26.71
N LEU A 72 9.59 -9.84 -25.88
CA LEU A 72 10.95 -9.37 -26.18
C LEU A 72 11.94 -10.53 -26.30
N GLU A 73 11.87 -11.51 -25.39
CA GLU A 73 12.69 -12.72 -25.42
C GLU A 73 12.50 -13.50 -26.72
N SER A 74 11.25 -13.67 -27.18
CA SER A 74 10.95 -14.37 -28.44
C SER A 74 11.56 -13.70 -29.67
N ARG A 75 11.81 -12.38 -29.61
CA ARG A 75 12.35 -11.58 -30.72
C ARG A 75 13.88 -11.49 -30.67
N ILE A 76 14.46 -11.31 -29.49
CA ILE A 76 15.90 -11.10 -29.33
C ILE A 76 16.70 -12.33 -29.69
N GLY A 77 16.12 -13.53 -29.57
CA GLY A 77 16.68 -14.76 -30.13
C GLY A 77 17.03 -14.70 -31.63
N THR A 78 16.58 -13.65 -32.34
CA THR A 78 16.81 -13.46 -33.78
C THR A 78 17.62 -12.21 -34.18
N VAL A 79 17.85 -11.20 -33.32
CA VAL A 79 18.26 -9.84 -33.80
C VAL A 79 19.42 -9.14 -33.08
N GLY A 80 19.87 -9.48 -31.85
CA GLY A 80 21.04 -8.73 -31.33
C GLY A 80 21.60 -9.06 -29.95
N GLN A 81 22.95 -9.18 -29.88
CA GLN A 81 23.72 -9.34 -28.63
C GLN A 81 23.59 -8.14 -27.68
N SER A 82 23.34 -6.93 -28.20
CA SER A 82 23.20 -5.69 -27.41
C SER A 82 21.95 -5.66 -26.52
N ALA A 83 20.91 -6.43 -26.86
CA ALA A 83 19.66 -6.48 -26.10
C ALA A 83 19.62 -7.60 -25.04
N LEU A 84 20.56 -8.54 -25.07
CA LEU A 84 20.58 -9.70 -24.16
C LEU A 84 20.87 -9.31 -22.70
N LEU A 85 21.83 -8.41 -22.48
CA LEU A 85 22.17 -7.99 -21.12
C LEU A 85 21.01 -7.23 -20.45
N PRO A 86 20.41 -6.20 -21.08
CA PRO A 86 19.22 -5.56 -20.51
C PRO A 86 18.03 -6.52 -20.36
N LEU A 87 17.82 -7.47 -21.28
CA LEU A 87 16.72 -8.44 -21.17
C LEU A 87 16.88 -9.35 -19.95
N SER A 88 18.08 -9.92 -19.75
CA SER A 88 18.36 -10.75 -18.57
C SER A 88 18.27 -9.98 -17.26
N SER A 89 18.66 -8.70 -17.26
CA SER A 89 18.45 -7.79 -16.13
C SER A 89 16.96 -7.55 -15.87
N ALA A 90 16.15 -7.30 -16.91
CA ALA A 90 14.70 -7.16 -16.79
C ALA A 90 14.02 -8.43 -16.24
N GLN A 91 14.43 -9.61 -16.70
CA GLN A 91 13.95 -10.90 -16.20
C GLN A 91 14.26 -11.10 -14.72
N GLU A 92 15.49 -10.84 -14.29
CA GLU A 92 15.89 -10.93 -12.88
C GLU A 92 15.15 -9.88 -12.03
N GLY A 93 15.00 -8.65 -12.53
CA GLY A 93 14.21 -7.61 -11.89
C GLY A 93 12.75 -8.03 -11.70
N PHE A 94 12.13 -8.60 -12.73
CA PHE A 94 10.78 -9.15 -12.67
C PHE A 94 10.67 -10.30 -11.66
N HIS A 95 11.64 -11.21 -11.61
CA HIS A 95 11.66 -12.28 -10.60
C HIS A 95 11.81 -11.75 -9.18
N ARG A 96 12.54 -10.64 -8.97
CA ARG A 96 12.63 -9.97 -7.66
C ARG A 96 11.32 -9.30 -7.27
N LEU A 97 10.67 -8.63 -8.22
CA LEU A 97 9.36 -8.00 -8.04
C LEU A 97 8.32 -9.07 -7.68
N SER A 98 8.22 -10.13 -8.47
CA SER A 98 7.26 -11.22 -8.26
C SER A 98 7.51 -12.04 -6.99
N ARG A 99 8.76 -12.24 -6.55
CA ARG A 99 9.06 -12.91 -5.27
C ARG A 99 8.83 -12.00 -4.07
N GLY A 100 9.02 -10.69 -4.23
CA GLY A 100 8.83 -9.71 -3.17
C GLY A 100 7.36 -9.49 -2.80
N GLU A 101 6.47 -9.60 -3.78
CA GLU A 101 5.04 -9.33 -3.65
C GLU A 101 4.24 -10.58 -3.33
N HIS A 102 4.14 -10.91 -2.04
CA HIS A 102 3.17 -11.91 -1.59
C HIS A 102 1.79 -11.25 -1.47
N GLU A 103 0.79 -11.82 -2.15
CA GLU A 103 -0.60 -11.38 -2.04
C GLU A 103 -1.04 -11.42 -0.58
N ARG A 104 -1.30 -10.24 0.00
CA ARG A 104 -1.74 -10.12 1.39
C ARG A 104 -3.25 -10.26 1.45
N SER A 105 -3.76 -11.00 2.43
CA SER A 105 -5.21 -11.06 2.68
C SER A 105 -5.72 -9.69 3.16
N ALA A 106 -6.35 -8.93 2.27
CA ALA A 106 -6.97 -7.65 2.59
C ALA A 106 -8.03 -7.79 3.69
N VAL A 107 -8.77 -8.91 3.67
CA VAL A 107 -9.79 -9.24 4.68
C VAL A 107 -9.16 -9.43 6.05
N LEU A 108 -8.04 -10.16 6.15
CA LEU A 108 -7.35 -10.39 7.42
C LEU A 108 -6.93 -9.06 8.06
N TRP A 109 -6.27 -8.20 7.30
CA TRP A 109 -5.82 -6.89 7.81
C TRP A 109 -6.98 -5.98 8.22
N ALA A 110 -8.08 -6.02 7.47
CA ALA A 110 -9.29 -5.31 7.81
C ALA A 110 -9.91 -5.82 9.11
N LEU A 111 -10.02 -7.13 9.30
CA LEU A 111 -10.55 -7.73 10.52
C LEU A 111 -9.67 -7.39 11.73
N LEU A 112 -8.34 -7.52 11.61
CA LEU A 112 -7.40 -7.16 12.66
C LEU A 112 -7.49 -5.67 13.05
N ALA A 113 -7.62 -4.78 12.06
CA ALA A 113 -7.80 -3.34 12.30
C ALA A 113 -9.18 -2.97 12.86
N SER A 114 -10.19 -3.84 12.73
CA SER A 114 -11.54 -3.61 13.25
C SER A 114 -11.67 -3.83 14.76
N VAL A 115 -10.73 -4.58 15.36
CA VAL A 115 -10.76 -4.95 16.78
C VAL A 115 -10.73 -3.68 17.64
N PRO A 116 -11.75 -3.44 18.49
CA PRO A 116 -11.74 -2.34 19.43
C PRO A 116 -10.51 -2.42 20.34
N ILE A 117 -9.97 -1.27 20.76
CA ILE A 117 -8.90 -1.15 21.76
C ILE A 117 -7.52 -1.69 21.31
N ILE A 118 -7.43 -2.84 20.64
CA ILE A 118 -6.15 -3.46 20.23
C ILE A 118 -5.87 -3.24 18.74
N GLY A 119 -6.91 -2.99 17.94
CA GLY A 119 -6.82 -2.85 16.49
C GLY A 119 -5.90 -1.72 16.01
N TRP A 120 -5.53 -0.77 16.87
CA TRP A 120 -4.68 0.36 16.49
C TRP A 120 -3.27 -0.09 16.12
N ILE A 121 -2.74 -1.13 16.80
CA ILE A 121 -1.43 -1.71 16.50
C ILE A 121 -1.46 -2.29 15.09
N PHE A 122 -2.53 -3.02 14.78
CA PHE A 122 -2.72 -3.61 13.46
C PHE A 122 -3.00 -2.57 12.38
N LEU A 123 -3.72 -1.49 12.69
CA LEU A 123 -3.91 -0.37 11.76
C LEU A 123 -2.56 0.28 11.42
N LEU A 124 -1.74 0.60 12.42
CA LEU A 124 -0.42 1.17 12.20
C LEU A 124 0.47 0.23 11.39
N ALA A 125 0.48 -1.06 11.75
CA ALA A 125 1.23 -2.07 11.02
C ALA A 125 0.77 -2.17 9.56
N ALA A 126 -0.55 -2.15 9.30
CA ALA A 126 -1.11 -2.19 7.96
C ALA A 126 -0.70 -0.96 7.13
N LEU A 127 -0.81 0.24 7.70
CA LEU A 127 -0.46 1.50 7.02
C LEU A 127 1.06 1.61 6.78
N TRP A 128 1.87 1.20 7.75
CA TRP A 128 3.32 1.14 7.60
C TRP A 128 3.72 0.17 6.50
N TYR A 129 3.21 -1.06 6.56
CA TYR A 129 3.43 -2.08 5.54
C TYR A 129 3.03 -1.57 4.17
N LEU A 130 1.83 -1.01 4.03
CA LEU A 130 1.32 -0.47 2.77
C LEU A 130 2.25 0.58 2.18
N SER A 131 2.72 1.53 3.00
CA SER A 131 3.63 2.59 2.53
C SER A 131 5.01 2.07 2.12
N ARG A 132 5.56 1.13 2.89
CA ARG A 132 6.88 0.57 2.65
C ARG A 132 6.90 -0.38 1.46
N ASP A 133 5.86 -1.21 1.33
CA ASP A 133 5.72 -2.17 0.24
C ASP A 133 5.47 -1.45 -1.08
N MET A 134 4.61 -0.41 -1.09
CA MET A 134 4.40 0.41 -2.28
C MET A 134 5.69 1.12 -2.74
N ALA A 135 6.45 1.72 -1.81
CA ALA A 135 7.71 2.37 -2.14
C ALA A 135 8.74 1.37 -2.73
N LYS A 136 8.78 0.16 -2.17
CA LYS A 136 9.65 -0.92 -2.67
C LYS A 136 9.19 -1.42 -4.05
N HIS A 137 7.89 -1.65 -4.24
CA HIS A 137 7.27 -2.04 -5.51
C HIS A 137 7.61 -1.02 -6.60
N ASN A 138 7.33 0.26 -6.35
CA ASN A 138 7.60 1.35 -7.29
C ASN A 138 9.06 1.41 -7.73
N ARG A 139 10.01 1.23 -6.78
CA ARG A 139 11.44 1.20 -7.09
C ARG A 139 11.82 0.00 -7.96
N LEU A 140 11.30 -1.19 -7.66
CA LEU A 140 11.60 -2.38 -8.45
C LEU A 140 10.96 -2.30 -9.84
N GLU A 141 9.74 -1.78 -9.91
CA GLU A 141 9.02 -1.53 -11.14
C GLU A 141 9.79 -0.58 -12.07
N GLU A 142 10.28 0.53 -11.54
CA GLU A 142 11.09 1.50 -12.29
C GLU A 142 12.34 0.86 -12.89
N LEU A 143 13.04 0.01 -12.12
CA LEU A 143 14.22 -0.71 -12.62
C LEU A 143 13.87 -1.68 -13.75
N VAL A 144 12.78 -2.44 -13.60
CA VAL A 144 12.30 -3.36 -14.65
C VAL A 144 11.91 -2.59 -15.90
N LEU A 145 11.20 -1.48 -15.76
CA LEU A 145 10.79 -0.61 -16.86
C LEU A 145 11.98 -0.01 -17.61
N GLU A 146 13.00 0.43 -16.88
CA GLU A 146 14.21 0.98 -17.48
C GLU A 146 14.97 -0.09 -18.29
N ASP A 147 15.06 -1.31 -17.76
CA ASP A 147 15.69 -2.43 -18.47
C ASP A 147 14.86 -2.90 -19.68
N VAL A 148 13.53 -2.88 -19.59
CA VAL A 148 12.63 -3.12 -20.74
C VAL A 148 12.84 -2.07 -21.83
N ASP A 149 12.90 -0.78 -21.47
CA ASP A 149 13.17 0.31 -22.43
C ASP A 149 14.54 0.15 -23.12
N ARG A 150 15.60 -0.14 -22.35
CA ARG A 150 16.93 -0.44 -22.88
C ARG A 150 16.91 -1.66 -23.81
N THR A 151 16.14 -2.69 -23.45
CA THR A 151 15.98 -3.91 -24.25
C THR A 151 15.29 -3.61 -25.58
N MET A 152 14.21 -2.84 -25.56
CA MET A 152 13.48 -2.41 -26.76
C MET A 152 14.37 -1.59 -27.69
N LYS A 153 15.07 -0.58 -27.17
CA LYS A 153 16.03 0.22 -27.93
C LYS A 153 17.16 -0.64 -28.51
N GLY A 154 17.69 -1.57 -27.71
CA GLY A 154 18.72 -2.52 -28.13
C GLY A 154 18.26 -3.49 -29.22
N ALA A 155 16.96 -3.78 -29.29
CA ALA A 155 16.32 -4.60 -30.32
C ALA A 155 15.85 -3.79 -31.55
N GLY A 156 16.12 -2.47 -31.59
CA GLY A 156 15.71 -1.60 -32.69
C GLY A 156 14.23 -1.20 -32.68
N LEU A 157 13.52 -1.45 -31.57
CA LEU A 157 12.14 -1.00 -31.36
C LEU A 157 12.12 0.43 -30.80
N GLN A 158 10.97 1.10 -30.96
CA GLN A 158 10.72 2.36 -30.28
C GLN A 158 10.69 2.11 -28.76
N GLY A 159 11.61 2.73 -28.02
CA GLY A 159 11.62 2.64 -26.56
C GLY A 159 10.38 3.27 -25.91
N VAL A 160 10.22 3.06 -24.61
CA VAL A 160 9.06 3.52 -23.84
C VAL A 160 9.45 4.68 -22.94
N SER A 161 8.56 5.66 -22.78
CA SER A 161 8.79 6.79 -21.85
C SER A 161 8.69 6.32 -20.40
N VAL A 162 9.84 6.01 -19.78
CA VAL A 162 9.91 5.70 -18.34
C VAL A 162 9.93 7.02 -17.55
N LYS A 163 8.77 7.43 -17.03
CA LYS A 163 8.70 8.56 -16.09
C LYS A 163 8.89 8.08 -14.66
N HIS A 164 9.71 8.82 -13.93
CA HIS A 164 9.97 8.53 -12.52
C HIS A 164 8.90 9.22 -11.67
N ALA A 165 8.04 8.43 -11.02
CA ALA A 165 7.07 8.91 -10.04
C ALA A 165 7.44 8.32 -8.66
N PRO A 166 8.44 8.88 -7.96
CA PRO A 166 8.95 8.26 -6.74
C PRO A 166 7.89 8.29 -5.63
N ILE A 167 7.51 7.11 -5.14
CA ILE A 167 6.74 6.95 -3.90
C ILE A 167 7.72 6.82 -2.73
N GLY A 168 7.75 7.81 -1.84
CA GLY A 168 8.64 7.82 -0.67
C GLY A 168 8.22 6.82 0.41
N SER A 169 9.19 6.10 0.99
CA SER A 169 8.91 5.27 2.17
C SER A 169 8.68 6.15 3.40
N ARG A 170 7.70 5.78 4.23
CA ARG A 170 7.31 6.54 5.43
C ARG A 170 7.82 5.92 6.73
N ASP A 171 8.99 5.31 6.67
CA ASP A 171 9.60 4.66 7.84
C ASP A 171 9.76 5.63 9.02
N VAL A 172 10.07 6.91 8.74
CA VAL A 172 10.21 7.95 9.76
C VAL A 172 8.91 8.24 10.52
N LEU A 173 7.76 8.24 9.84
CA LEU A 173 6.47 8.43 10.50
C LEU A 173 6.11 7.24 11.38
N GLY A 174 6.43 6.01 10.94
CA GLY A 174 6.28 4.82 11.78
C GLY A 174 7.14 4.87 13.04
N ILE A 175 8.41 5.22 12.90
CA ILE A 175 9.34 5.37 14.02
C ILE A 175 8.85 6.47 14.98
N ALA A 176 8.41 7.61 14.45
CA ALA A 176 7.88 8.70 15.25
C ALA A 176 6.68 8.26 16.09
N VAL A 177 5.72 7.52 15.51
CA VAL A 177 4.57 6.99 16.26
C VAL A 177 4.99 6.04 17.36
N VAL A 178 5.93 5.13 17.08
CA VAL A 178 6.43 4.17 18.08
C VAL A 178 7.14 4.88 19.23
N VAL A 179 8.01 5.84 18.92
CA VAL A 179 8.74 6.64 19.91
C VAL A 179 7.75 7.43 20.77
N VAL A 180 6.81 8.14 20.16
CA VAL A 180 5.80 8.92 20.90
C VAL A 180 4.95 7.98 21.76
N SER A 181 4.47 6.85 21.23
CA SER A 181 3.69 5.88 22.01
C SER A 181 4.48 5.29 23.19
N LEU A 182 5.79 5.09 23.04
CA LEU A 182 6.65 4.57 24.10
C LEU A 182 6.92 5.62 25.18
N VAL A 183 7.08 6.89 24.79
CA VAL A 183 7.14 8.04 25.71
C VAL A 183 5.83 8.20 26.48
N GLU A 184 4.69 8.00 25.81
CA GLU A 184 3.36 8.02 26.44
C GLU A 184 3.14 6.85 27.38
N LEU A 185 3.68 5.67 27.06
CA LEU A 185 3.67 4.52 27.95
C LEU A 185 4.55 4.74 29.19
N LEU A 186 5.63 5.51 29.07
CA LEU A 186 6.43 5.94 30.22
C LEU A 186 5.68 6.98 31.08
N SER A 187 4.73 7.71 30.47
CA SER A 187 3.86 8.68 31.15
C SER A 187 2.82 8.04 32.08
N VAL A 188 2.71 6.70 32.10
CA VAL A 188 1.89 5.92 33.06
C VAL A 188 2.22 6.29 34.51
N PHE A 189 3.48 6.63 34.79
CA PHE A 189 3.92 7.02 36.14
C PHE A 189 3.30 8.34 36.62
N LEU A 190 2.96 9.25 35.70
CA LEU A 190 2.43 10.58 36.02
C LEU A 190 0.90 10.65 35.97
N LEU A 191 0.27 9.95 35.02
CA LEU A 191 -1.15 10.09 34.71
C LEU A 191 -2.00 8.86 35.08
N GLY A 192 -1.37 7.79 35.55
CA GLY A 192 -2.00 6.49 35.75
C GLY A 192 -2.38 5.80 34.44
N LEU A 193 -2.88 4.57 34.54
CA LEU A 193 -3.21 3.73 33.37
C LEU A 193 -4.27 4.36 32.45
N ALA A 194 -5.28 5.01 33.02
CA ALA A 194 -6.36 5.63 32.24
C ALA A 194 -5.89 6.84 31.43
N GLY A 195 -5.04 7.69 32.02
CA GLY A 195 -4.50 8.85 31.32
C GLY A 195 -3.51 8.46 30.21
N CYS A 196 -2.66 7.46 30.44
CA CYS A 196 -1.78 6.93 29.41
C CYS A 196 -2.55 6.34 28.22
N LEU A 197 -3.55 5.48 28.47
CA LEU A 197 -4.37 4.90 27.40
C LEU A 197 -5.05 5.99 26.55
N THR A 198 -5.58 7.03 27.21
CA THR A 198 -6.20 8.17 26.53
C THR A 198 -5.22 8.88 25.60
N LEU A 199 -4.01 9.13 26.08
CA LEU A 199 -2.97 9.81 25.31
C LEU A 199 -2.52 8.97 24.10
N ILE A 200 -2.31 7.66 24.29
CA ILE A 200 -1.98 6.71 23.22
C ILE A 200 -3.06 6.73 22.13
N TYR A 201 -4.34 6.63 22.49
CA TYR A 201 -5.42 6.64 21.50
C TYR A 201 -5.53 7.98 20.78
N LEU A 202 -5.23 9.10 21.45
CA LEU A 202 -5.24 10.42 20.83
C LEU A 202 -4.12 10.53 19.81
N THR A 203 -2.90 10.19 20.19
CA THR A 203 -1.71 10.24 19.33
C THR A 203 -1.84 9.29 18.15
N VAL A 204 -2.12 8.01 18.41
CA VAL A 204 -2.32 7.03 17.33
C VAL A 204 -3.52 7.42 16.46
N GLY A 205 -4.59 7.95 17.06
CA GLY A 205 -5.76 8.43 16.35
C GLY A 205 -5.45 9.59 15.40
N ALA A 206 -4.61 10.54 15.81
CA ALA A 206 -4.18 11.67 14.97
C ALA A 206 -3.20 11.23 13.88
N PHE A 207 -2.16 10.46 14.24
CA PHE A 207 -1.18 9.97 13.27
C PHE A 207 -1.79 9.03 12.23
N SER A 208 -2.74 8.18 12.63
CA SER A 208 -3.43 7.30 11.68
C SER A 208 -4.23 8.06 10.63
N LEU A 209 -4.78 9.24 10.95
CA LEU A 209 -5.47 10.09 9.96
C LEU A 209 -4.50 10.64 8.92
N VAL A 210 -3.38 11.20 9.38
CA VAL A 210 -2.32 11.71 8.49
C VAL A 210 -1.81 10.59 7.59
N TRP A 211 -1.49 9.43 8.17
CA TRP A 211 -0.95 8.32 7.40
C TRP A 211 -1.96 7.75 6.40
N LEU A 212 -3.24 7.67 6.77
CA LEU A 212 -4.30 7.20 5.88
C LEU A 212 -4.52 8.17 4.71
N ASP A 213 -4.53 9.49 4.94
CA ASP A 213 -4.58 10.48 3.85
C ASP A 213 -3.41 10.33 2.89
N LEU A 214 -2.21 10.18 3.44
CA LEU A 214 -0.99 9.95 2.68
C LEU A 214 -1.02 8.63 1.89
N SER A 215 -1.50 7.54 2.49
CA SER A 215 -1.70 6.24 1.82
C SER A 215 -2.74 6.28 0.70
N MET A 216 -3.68 7.24 0.74
CA MET A 216 -4.65 7.46 -0.33
C MET A 216 -4.09 8.32 -1.46
N ARG A 217 -3.38 9.40 -1.13
CA ARG A 217 -2.93 10.40 -2.10
C ARG A 217 -1.69 9.99 -2.88
N ASP A 218 -0.70 9.41 -2.21
CA ASP A 218 0.59 9.11 -2.82
C ASP A 218 0.53 8.15 -4.01
N PRO A 219 -0.32 7.11 -4.02
CA PRO A 219 -0.41 6.23 -5.17
C PRO A 219 -1.10 6.87 -6.38
N ILE A 220 -1.77 8.02 -6.24
CA ILE A 220 -2.57 8.61 -7.33
C ILE A 220 -1.71 8.95 -8.55
N PRO A 221 -0.59 9.69 -8.43
CA PRO A 221 0.26 10.00 -9.59
C PRO A 221 0.79 8.73 -10.27
N HIS A 222 1.14 7.71 -9.48
CA HIS A 222 1.60 6.41 -9.97
C HIS A 222 0.55 5.70 -10.81
N PHE A 223 -0.69 5.63 -10.32
CA PHE A 223 -1.78 5.01 -11.06
C PHE A 223 -2.16 5.81 -12.31
N VAL A 224 -2.08 7.14 -12.27
CA VAL A 224 -2.29 7.99 -13.45
C VAL A 224 -1.21 7.71 -14.50
N PHE A 225 0.05 7.60 -14.09
CA PHE A 225 1.14 7.19 -14.99
C PHE A 225 0.83 5.83 -15.64
N HIS A 226 0.49 4.81 -14.84
CA HIS A 226 0.14 3.48 -15.35
C HIS A 226 -1.03 3.46 -16.33
N SER A 227 -2.05 4.28 -16.08
CA SER A 227 -3.20 4.38 -16.99
C SER A 227 -2.84 4.90 -18.39
N GLN A 228 -1.76 5.67 -18.51
CA GLN A 228 -1.26 6.22 -19.78
C GLN A 228 -0.19 5.31 -20.39
N PHE A 229 0.65 4.73 -19.54
CA PHE A 229 1.79 3.90 -19.92
C PHE A 229 1.39 2.51 -20.44
N GLU A 230 0.45 1.83 -19.77
CA GLU A 230 0.05 0.46 -20.13
C GLU A 230 -0.46 0.35 -21.59
N PRO A 231 -1.31 1.26 -22.10
CA PRO A 231 -1.67 1.26 -23.52
C PRO A 231 -0.51 1.58 -24.47
N GLU A 232 0.45 2.41 -24.05
CA GLU A 232 1.62 2.80 -24.87
C GLU A 232 2.54 1.61 -25.10
N ILE A 233 2.89 0.89 -24.02
CA ILE A 233 3.75 -0.29 -24.13
C ILE A 233 3.08 -1.40 -24.94
N LEU A 234 1.79 -1.64 -24.74
CA LEU A 234 1.06 -2.66 -25.50
C LEU A 234 0.99 -2.32 -27.00
N ARG A 235 0.91 -1.04 -27.38
CA ARG A 235 0.97 -0.61 -28.80
C ARG A 235 2.37 -0.69 -29.39
N SER A 236 3.40 -0.49 -28.56
CA SER A 236 4.80 -0.60 -28.99
C SER A 236 5.24 -2.03 -29.28
N LEU A 237 4.53 -3.01 -28.68
CA LEU A 237 4.69 -4.43 -28.98
C LEU A 237 3.87 -4.76 -30.23
N PRO A 238 4.50 -5.18 -31.34
CA PRO A 238 3.75 -5.52 -32.56
C PRO A 238 2.89 -6.76 -32.33
N ASP A 239 1.65 -6.75 -32.82
CA ASP A 239 0.72 -7.88 -32.72
C ASP A 239 1.41 -9.22 -33.07
N ALA A 240 1.44 -10.15 -32.11
CA ALA A 240 1.78 -11.55 -32.36
C ALA A 240 0.88 -12.17 -33.47
N SER A 241 -0.30 -11.57 -33.70
CA SER A 241 -1.25 -11.96 -34.76
C SER A 241 -0.74 -11.71 -36.19
N ALA A 242 0.23 -10.81 -36.41
CA ALA A 242 0.73 -10.53 -37.75
C ALA A 242 1.54 -11.71 -38.34
N LYS A 243 2.14 -12.57 -37.49
CA LYS A 243 2.86 -13.78 -37.93
C LYS A 243 1.96 -14.96 -38.27
N ALA A 244 0.73 -15.02 -37.75
CA ALA A 244 -0.21 -16.11 -38.05
C ALA A 244 -0.90 -15.96 -39.42
N GLY A 245 -0.96 -14.74 -39.97
CA GLY A 245 -1.52 -14.48 -41.30
C GLY A 245 -0.55 -14.74 -42.46
N ALA A 246 0.76 -14.72 -42.22
CA ALA A 246 1.78 -14.87 -43.24
C ALA A 246 2.15 -16.34 -43.56
N VAL A 247 1.73 -17.30 -42.73
CA VAL A 247 2.02 -18.74 -42.93
C VAL A 247 0.90 -19.44 -43.74
N ARG A 248 -0.12 -18.71 -44.21
CA ARG A 248 -1.26 -19.29 -44.96
C ARG A 248 -1.34 -18.90 -46.43
N VAL A 249 -0.30 -18.27 -46.98
CA VAL A 249 -0.22 -17.98 -48.42
C VAL A 249 1.22 -18.20 -48.87
N GLU A 250 1.56 -19.46 -49.13
CA GLU A 250 2.41 -19.98 -50.23
C GLU A 250 2.85 -21.43 -49.95
#